data_AF-A0A804LM98-F1
#
_entry.id   AF-A0A804LM98-F1
#
_cell.length_a   1.000
_cell.length_b   1.000
_cell.length_c   1.000
_cell.angle_alpha   90.00
_cell.angle_beta   90.00
_cell.angle_gamma   90.00
#
_symmetry.space_group_name_H-M   'P 1'
#
loop_
_entity.id
_entity.type
_entity.pdbx_description
1 polymer ?
#
loop_
_entity_poly.entity_id
_entity_poly.type
_entity_poly.pdbx_seq_one_letter_code
_entity_poly.pdbx_strand_id
1 'polypeptide(L)'
;MTMTLGSMLIAAAAVVGLCSVAPAASAREEPLQPQIVGGWKPIKNVNDPHVQEIGRWAVSEHIKTANDGLGFGRVVSGEEQIVAGKNYRLRIQATKVGGQKAMYRAVVYEQLTNTRQLLSFDPAN
;
A
#
# COMPACT_ATOMS: atom_id res chain seq x y z
N MET A 1 16.55 -65.90 -28.57
CA MET A 1 16.28 -65.84 -30.01
C MET A 1 15.53 -64.53 -30.27
N THR A 2 16.13 -63.65 -31.09
CA THR A 2 15.55 -62.49 -31.80
C THR A 2 14.80 -61.38 -31.03
N MET A 3 15.34 -60.16 -31.21
CA MET A 3 14.84 -58.85 -30.83
C MET A 3 13.62 -58.42 -31.66
N THR A 4 12.76 -57.53 -31.16
CA THR A 4 12.38 -56.27 -31.85
C THR A 4 11.46 -55.35 -31.03
N LEU A 5 11.84 -54.06 -31.04
CA LEU A 5 11.08 -52.80 -31.01
C LEU A 5 10.16 -52.43 -29.82
N GLY A 6 10.50 -51.32 -29.17
CA GLY A 6 9.60 -50.56 -28.30
C GLY A 6 10.14 -49.15 -27.99
N SER A 7 9.80 -48.21 -28.88
CA SER A 7 9.57 -46.77 -28.66
C SER A 7 10.64 -45.90 -27.97
N MET A 8 11.23 -45.04 -28.80
CA MET A 8 12.21 -44.00 -28.51
C MET A 8 11.55 -42.79 -27.82
N LEU A 9 12.07 -42.42 -26.63
CA LEU A 9 11.86 -41.12 -25.98
C LEU A 9 12.70 -40.07 -26.70
N ILE A 10 12.10 -38.96 -27.17
CA ILE A 10 12.85 -37.73 -27.47
C ILE A 10 12.21 -36.57 -26.71
N ALA A 11 13.06 -35.94 -25.90
CA ALA A 11 12.78 -34.82 -25.03
C ALA A 11 12.44 -33.55 -25.81
N ALA A 12 11.47 -32.79 -25.31
CA ALA A 12 11.21 -31.42 -25.72
C ALA A 12 12.28 -30.50 -25.10
N ALA A 13 13.04 -29.81 -25.95
CA ALA A 13 14.02 -28.81 -25.54
C ALA A 13 13.55 -27.39 -25.94
N ALA A 14 13.45 -26.55 -24.90
CA ALA A 14 13.51 -25.09 -24.83
C ALA A 14 13.32 -24.23 -26.09
N VAL A 15 12.27 -23.40 -26.07
CA VAL A 15 12.13 -22.22 -26.92
C VAL A 15 12.85 -21.03 -26.26
N VAL A 16 13.88 -20.52 -26.94
CA VAL A 16 14.52 -19.23 -26.70
C VAL A 16 13.70 -18.15 -27.40
N GLY A 17 13.34 -17.07 -26.69
CA GLY A 17 12.51 -16.00 -27.25
C GLY A 17 12.74 -14.64 -26.60
N LEU A 18 13.73 -13.92 -27.14
CA LEU A 18 13.98 -12.47 -27.13
C LEU A 18 14.05 -11.69 -25.80
N CYS A 19 15.29 -11.29 -25.46
CA CYS A 19 15.60 -10.15 -24.62
C CYS A 19 15.11 -8.85 -25.28
N SER A 20 14.25 -8.10 -24.58
CA SER A 20 14.00 -6.69 -24.86
C SER A 20 14.46 -5.89 -23.65
N VAL A 21 15.62 -5.24 -23.77
CA VAL A 21 16.14 -4.30 -22.78
C VAL A 21 15.32 -3.03 -22.82
N ALA A 22 14.54 -2.76 -21.76
CA ALA A 22 13.90 -1.47 -21.55
C ALA A 22 14.85 -0.54 -20.77
N PRO A 23 14.88 0.78 -21.05
CA PRO A 23 15.83 1.70 -20.41
C PRO A 23 15.51 1.86 -18.92
N ALA A 24 16.56 1.82 -18.09
CA ALA A 24 16.48 2.22 -16.69
C ALA A 24 16.01 3.68 -16.61
N ALA A 25 14.76 3.89 -16.21
CA ALA A 25 14.28 5.20 -15.80
C ALA A 25 15.10 5.62 -14.57
N SER A 26 15.98 6.61 -14.77
CA SER A 26 16.75 7.25 -13.72
C SER A 26 15.84 7.58 -12.54
N ALA A 27 16.00 6.85 -11.43
CA ALA A 27 15.42 7.23 -10.15
C ALA A 27 15.98 8.61 -9.81
N ARG A 28 15.17 9.65 -10.04
CA ARG A 28 15.47 10.99 -9.56
C ARG A 28 15.38 10.90 -8.05
N GLU A 29 16.53 10.77 -7.39
CA GLU A 29 16.63 10.88 -5.94
C GLU A 29 16.11 12.27 -5.56
N GLU A 30 14.87 12.30 -5.08
CA GLU A 30 14.27 13.48 -4.45
C GLU A 30 15.25 13.96 -3.37
N PRO A 31 15.59 15.27 -3.33
CA PRO A 31 16.47 15.80 -2.31
C PRO A 31 15.98 15.34 -0.94
N LEU A 32 16.83 14.63 -0.20
CA LEU A 32 16.58 14.18 1.16
C LEU A 32 16.25 15.41 2.02
N GLN A 33 14.96 15.74 2.15
CA GLN A 33 14.53 16.83 3.00
C GLN A 33 14.82 16.42 4.45
N PRO A 34 15.53 17.25 5.24
CA PRO A 34 15.85 16.92 6.62
C PRO A 34 14.59 16.50 7.37
N GLN A 35 14.53 15.24 7.79
CA GLN A 35 13.34 14.67 8.43
C GLN A 35 13.30 15.26 9.85
N ILE A 36 12.50 16.30 10.06
CA ILE A 36 12.38 16.95 11.37
C ILE A 36 11.64 15.96 12.27
N VAL A 37 12.37 15.31 13.17
CA VAL A 37 11.77 14.45 14.20
C VAL A 37 10.80 15.29 15.02
N GLY A 38 9.57 14.82 15.18
CA GLY A 38 8.50 15.49 15.91
C GLY A 38 7.65 16.50 15.12
N GLY A 39 8.04 16.90 13.90
CA GLY A 39 7.22 17.78 13.05
C GLY A 39 6.26 16.99 12.16
N TRP A 40 5.01 17.45 12.04
CA TRP A 40 4.12 16.98 10.97
C TRP A 40 4.57 17.56 9.63
N LYS A 41 4.63 16.71 8.61
CA LYS A 41 5.01 17.08 7.24
C LYS A 41 3.98 16.55 6.25
N PRO A 42 3.62 17.31 5.20
CA PRO A 42 2.74 16.81 4.15
C PRO A 42 3.31 15.56 3.47
N ILE A 43 2.47 14.56 3.26
CA ILE A 43 2.83 13.39 2.44
C ILE A 43 2.85 13.83 0.98
N LYS A 44 4.04 13.78 0.34
CA LYS A 44 4.23 14.24 -1.04
C LYS A 44 3.45 13.41 -2.05
N ASN A 45 3.54 12.07 -1.93
CA ASN A 45 2.85 11.14 -2.81
C ASN A 45 1.78 10.38 -2.04
N VAL A 46 0.56 10.90 -2.03
CA VAL A 46 -0.59 10.23 -1.39
C VAL A 46 -1.03 8.99 -2.16
N ASN A 47 -0.62 8.84 -3.42
CA ASN A 47 -0.88 7.65 -4.23
C ASN A 47 0.20 6.58 -4.04
N ASP A 48 1.16 6.79 -3.14
CA ASP A 48 2.10 5.76 -2.73
C ASP A 48 1.31 4.51 -2.26
N PRO A 49 1.62 3.31 -2.79
CA PRO A 49 0.93 2.08 -2.39
C PRO A 49 0.92 1.84 -0.88
N HIS A 50 1.98 2.22 -0.16
CA HIS A 50 2.07 2.09 1.30
C HIS A 50 1.07 3.01 2.00
N VAL A 51 0.96 4.27 1.56
CA VAL A 51 0.02 5.25 2.13
C VAL A 51 -1.43 4.81 1.88
N GLN A 52 -1.75 4.32 0.67
CA GLN A 52 -3.07 3.79 0.37
C GLN A 52 -3.39 2.54 1.19
N GLU A 53 -2.40 1.69 1.43
CA GLU A 53 -2.55 0.48 2.24
C GLU A 53 -2.77 0.81 3.73
N ILE A 54 -2.06 1.77 4.30
CA ILE A 54 -2.33 2.28 5.66
C ILE A 54 -3.75 2.85 5.76
N GLY A 55 -4.19 3.61 4.76
CA GLY A 55 -5.56 4.13 4.71
C GLY A 55 -6.61 3.03 4.67
N ARG A 56 -6.38 1.97 3.87
CA ARG A 56 -7.27 0.81 3.80
C ARG A 56 -7.29 0.05 5.13
N TRP A 57 -6.12 -0.17 5.72
CA TRP A 57 -5.98 -0.80 7.02
C TRP A 57 -6.75 -0.02 8.11
N ALA A 58 -6.63 1.31 8.15
CA ALA A 58 -7.33 2.14 9.11
C ALA A 58 -8.86 2.01 9.02
N VAL A 59 -9.41 1.99 7.81
CA VAL A 59 -10.85 1.77 7.59
C VAL A 59 -11.25 0.36 8.05
N SER A 60 -10.48 -0.67 7.69
CA SER A 60 -10.74 -2.04 8.15
C SER A 60 -10.70 -2.19 9.66
N GLU A 61 -9.77 -1.51 10.33
CA GLU A 61 -9.63 -1.55 11.79
C GLU A 61 -10.79 -0.84 12.49
N HIS A 62 -11.24 0.30 11.95
CA HIS A 62 -12.43 0.99 12.45
C HIS A 62 -13.71 0.16 12.31
N ILE A 63 -13.91 -0.53 11.18
CA ILE A 63 -15.11 -1.35 10.95
C ILE A 63 -15.25 -2.48 11.98
N LYS A 64 -14.12 -3.04 12.47
CA LYS A 64 -14.14 -4.10 13.49
C LYS A 64 -14.82 -3.66 14.80
N THR A 65 -14.76 -2.36 15.13
CA THR A 65 -15.33 -1.82 16.36
C THR A 65 -16.66 -1.10 16.13
N ALA A 66 -16.75 -0.29 15.06
CA ALA A 66 -17.94 0.51 14.77
C ALA A 66 -19.06 -0.27 14.07
N ASN A 67 -18.71 -1.34 13.32
CA ASN A 67 -19.63 -2.14 12.51
C ASN A 67 -20.55 -1.29 11.60
N ASP A 68 -20.01 -0.21 11.03
CA ASP A 68 -20.76 0.80 10.27
C ASP A 68 -20.80 0.55 8.76
N GLY A 69 -20.17 -0.54 8.30
CA GLY A 69 -20.16 -0.94 6.89
C GLY A 69 -19.45 0.05 5.97
N LEU A 70 -18.51 0.85 6.49
CA LEU A 70 -17.68 1.71 5.66
C LEU A 70 -16.86 0.89 4.66
N GLY A 71 -16.67 1.43 3.46
CA GLY A 71 -15.77 0.91 2.45
C GLY A 71 -14.63 1.88 2.19
N PHE A 72 -13.39 1.39 2.10
CA PHE A 72 -12.26 2.23 1.73
C PHE A 72 -12.36 2.66 0.26
N GLY A 73 -12.26 3.97 0.00
CA GLY A 73 -12.15 4.52 -1.35
C GLY A 73 -10.70 4.81 -1.73
N ARG A 74 -10.12 5.87 -1.14
CA ARG A 74 -8.72 6.25 -1.31
C ARG A 74 -8.27 7.22 -0.22
N VAL A 75 -6.96 7.30 0.02
CA VAL A 75 -6.38 8.46 0.70
C VAL A 75 -6.36 9.64 -0.26
N VAL A 76 -6.87 10.80 0.17
CA VAL A 76 -6.94 12.03 -0.64
C VAL A 76 -5.83 13.02 -0.29
N SER A 77 -5.43 13.07 0.98
CA SER A 77 -4.30 13.84 1.48
C SER A 77 -3.85 13.30 2.82
N GLY A 78 -2.67 13.73 3.29
CA GLY A 78 -2.23 13.37 4.61
C GLY A 78 -0.92 14.02 4.99
N GLU A 79 -0.57 13.84 6.26
CA GLU A 79 0.68 14.30 6.84
C GLU A 79 1.33 13.13 7.57
N GLU A 80 2.65 13.09 7.60
CA GLU A 80 3.44 12.13 8.37
C GLU A 80 4.30 12.85 9.41
N GLN A 81 4.62 12.17 10.49
CA GLN A 81 5.51 12.67 11.54
C GLN A 81 6.44 11.55 11.96
N ILE A 82 7.75 11.82 11.93
CA ILE A 82 8.78 10.87 12.41
C ILE A 82 8.87 10.96 13.93
N VAL A 83 8.73 9.81 14.59
CA VAL A 83 8.82 9.62 16.05
C VAL A 83 9.70 8.39 16.33
N ALA A 84 9.45 7.60 17.38
CA ALA A 84 10.00 6.25 17.55
C ALA A 84 9.33 5.22 16.61
N GLY A 85 9.24 5.56 15.32
CA GLY A 85 8.33 4.98 14.34
C GLY A 85 7.81 6.10 13.43
N LYS A 86 6.60 5.95 12.89
CA LYS A 86 5.97 6.99 12.07
C LYS A 86 4.50 7.13 12.41
N ASN A 87 4.06 8.37 12.63
CA ASN A 87 2.64 8.70 12.68
C ASN A 87 2.18 9.16 11.30
N TYR A 88 0.98 8.74 10.91
CA TYR A 88 0.28 9.20 9.72
C TYR A 88 -1.04 9.83 10.15
N ARG A 89 -1.35 11.00 9.59
CA ARG A 89 -2.64 11.67 9.69
C ARG A 89 -3.22 11.74 8.29
N LEU A 90 -4.11 10.80 7.98
CA LEU A 90 -4.65 10.61 6.63
C LEU A 90 -6.06 11.19 6.55
N ARG A 91 -6.35 11.90 5.45
CA ARG A 91 -7.72 12.17 5.00
C ARG A 91 -8.12 11.09 4.00
N ILE A 92 -9.17 10.36 4.31
CA ILE A 92 -9.63 9.18 3.58
C ILE A 92 -11.01 9.46 3.02
N GLN A 93 -11.19 9.25 1.73
CA GLN A 93 -12.52 9.08 1.15
C GLN A 93 -12.99 7.65 1.41
N ALA A 94 -14.07 7.50 2.15
CA ALA A 94 -14.75 6.23 2.35
C ALA A 94 -16.16 6.27 1.76
N THR A 95 -16.73 5.10 1.52
CA THR A 95 -18.10 4.91 1.02
C THR A 95 -18.94 4.31 2.14
N LYS A 96 -20.03 4.96 2.53
CA LYS A 96 -21.00 4.45 3.49
C LYS A 96 -21.89 3.38 2.86
N VAL A 97 -22.59 2.62 3.70
CA VAL A 97 -23.73 1.81 3.26
C VAL A 97 -24.71 2.71 2.48
N GLY A 98 -25.10 2.27 1.28
CA GLY A 98 -25.92 3.07 0.35
C GLY A 98 -25.12 3.88 -0.68
N GLY A 99 -23.78 3.78 -0.70
CA GLY A 99 -22.94 4.33 -1.78
C GLY A 99 -22.55 5.81 -1.62
N GLN A 100 -22.99 6.47 -0.53
CA GLN A 100 -22.61 7.86 -0.24
C GLN A 100 -21.13 7.95 0.14
N LYS A 101 -20.39 8.84 -0.53
CA LYS A 101 -18.99 9.13 -0.20
C LYS A 101 -18.92 10.11 0.96
N ALA A 102 -18.02 9.85 1.90
CA ALA A 102 -17.72 10.74 3.03
C ALA A 102 -16.22 10.82 3.29
N MET A 103 -15.78 11.94 3.85
CA MET A 103 -14.39 12.15 4.23
C MET A 103 -14.19 11.78 5.70
N TYR A 104 -13.10 11.09 5.98
CA TYR A 104 -12.68 10.70 7.32
C TYR A 104 -11.23 11.10 7.55
N ARG A 105 -10.87 11.34 8.80
CA ARG A 105 -9.52 11.54 9.27
C ARG A 105 -9.13 10.31 10.07
N ALA A 106 -8.06 9.64 9.68
CA ALA A 106 -7.47 8.55 10.43
C ALA A 106 -6.09 8.98 10.93
N VAL A 107 -5.80 8.73 12.21
CA VAL A 107 -4.46 8.85 12.77
C VAL A 107 -3.93 7.45 13.05
N VAL A 108 -2.84 7.07 12.40
CA VAL A 108 -2.24 5.73 12.50
C VAL A 108 -0.80 5.86 12.96
N TYR A 109 -0.41 5.05 13.94
CA TYR A 109 0.98 4.86 14.33
C TYR A 109 1.51 3.55 13.72
N GLU A 110 2.65 3.63 13.04
CA GLU A 110 3.38 2.50 12.48
C GLU A 110 4.75 2.39 13.16
N GLN A 111 4.97 1.26 13.85
CA GLN A 111 6.22 0.93 14.50
C GLN A 111 7.28 0.52 13.47
N LEU A 112 8.56 0.60 13.83
CA LEU A 112 9.67 0.12 12.99
C LEU A 112 9.60 -1.39 12.68
N THR A 113 8.83 -2.14 13.46
CA THR A 113 8.56 -3.58 13.28
C THR A 113 7.34 -3.86 12.38
N ASN A 114 6.82 -2.85 11.67
CA ASN A 114 5.60 -2.89 10.84
C ASN A 114 4.31 -3.25 11.62
N THR A 115 4.33 -3.14 12.96
CA THR A 115 3.11 -3.24 13.77
C THR A 115 2.40 -1.89 13.76
N ARG A 116 1.07 -1.89 13.65
CA ARG A 116 0.27 -0.68 13.54
C ARG A 116 -0.76 -0.54 14.66
N GLN A 117 -1.07 0.70 14.99
CA GLN A 117 -2.13 1.07 15.91
C GLN A 117 -2.96 2.20 15.31
N LEU A 118 -4.28 2.03 15.29
CA LEU A 118 -5.22 3.08 14.93
C LEU A 118 -5.42 3.96 16.18
N LEU A 119 -4.95 5.20 16.12
CA LEU A 119 -5.02 6.15 17.24
C LEU A 119 -6.35 6.91 17.25
N SER A 120 -6.87 7.28 16.08
CA SER A 120 -8.21 7.87 15.96
C SER A 120 -8.78 7.66 14.55
N PHE A 121 -10.11 7.66 14.45
CA PHE A 121 -10.84 7.60 13.19
C PHE A 121 -12.15 8.40 13.31
N ASP A 122 -12.21 9.55 12.65
CA ASP A 122 -13.27 10.54 12.86
C ASP A 122 -13.74 11.13 11.52
N PRO A 123 -14.99 11.62 11.39
CA PRO A 123 -15.42 12.36 10.21
C PRO A 123 -14.53 13.60 9.96
N ALA A 124 -14.14 13.82 8.70
CA ALA A 124 -13.31 14.95 8.27
C ALA A 124 -14.16 15.98 7.54
N ASN A 125 -14.89 16.80 8.30
CA ASN A 125 -15.64 17.94 7.78
C ASN A 125 -14.72 18.97 7.09
#